data_AF-A0A8T3ZPK6-F1
#
_entry.id   AF-A0A8T3ZPK6-F1
#
_cell.length_a   1.000
_cell.length_b   1.000
_cell.length_c   1.000
_cell.angle_alpha   90.00
_cell.angle_beta   90.00
_cell.angle_gamma   90.00
#
_symmetry.space_group_name_H-M   'P 1'
#
loop_
_entity.id
_entity.type
_entity.pdbx_description
1 polymer ?
#
loop_
_entity_poly.entity_id
_entity_poly.type
_entity_poly.pdbx_seq_one_letter_code
_entity_poly.pdbx_strand_id
1 'polypeptide(L)' 'MAHAEHNKPKKSGAFFLIILGAVLFIVSPTWFADRPEIGFSMIALGFVIGGLGFYLRFIRK' A
#
# COMPACT_ATOMS: atom_id res chain seq x y z
N MET A 1 -31.66 8.59 -14.24
CA MET A 1 -30.28 9.09 -14.17
C MET A 1 -29.31 7.95 -14.52
N ALA A 2 -29.21 7.57 -15.80
CA ALA A 2 -28.46 6.38 -16.24
C ALA A 2 -26.95 6.62 -16.45
N HIS A 3 -26.48 7.87 -16.39
CA HIS A 3 -25.07 8.21 -16.63
C HIS A 3 -24.19 8.26 -15.37
N ALA A 4 -24.77 8.17 -14.17
CA ALA A 4 -24.00 8.23 -12.92
C ALA A 4 -23.22 6.93 -12.60
N GLU A 5 -23.62 5.81 -13.20
CA GLU A 5 -22.95 4.51 -12.99
C GLU A 5 -21.54 4.44 -13.60
N HIS A 6 -21.30 5.16 -14.70
CA HIS A 6 -19.99 5.18 -15.36
C HIS A 6 -18.99 6.14 -14.71
N ASN A 7 -19.44 7.06 -13.85
CA ASN A 7 -18.59 8.06 -13.22
C ASN A 7 -18.08 7.65 -11.82
N LYS A 8 -18.35 6.42 -11.38
CA LYS A 8 -17.81 5.91 -10.12
C LYS A 8 -16.29 5.70 -10.28
N PRO A 9 -15.44 6.39 -9.50
CA PRO A 9 -14.01 6.19 -9.57
C PRO A 9 -13.68 4.73 -9.26
N LYS A 10 -13.20 3.99 -10.29
CA LYS A 10 -12.84 2.59 -10.18
C LYS A 10 -11.71 2.41 -9.16
N LYS A 11 -12.05 1.94 -7.94
CA LYS A 11 -11.18 1.29 -6.92
C LYS A 11 -9.67 1.63 -7.00
N SER A 12 -9.30 2.92 -7.04
CA SER A 12 -7.90 3.37 -7.19
C SER A 12 -7.11 3.24 -5.89
N GLY A 13 -7.78 3.42 -4.74
CA GLY A 13 -7.14 3.39 -3.42
C GLY A 13 -6.41 2.08 -3.08
N ALA A 14 -6.84 0.94 -3.63
CA ALA A 14 -6.16 -0.34 -3.37
C ALA A 14 -4.77 -0.40 -4.01
N PHE A 15 -4.60 0.17 -5.21
CA PHE A 15 -3.28 0.27 -5.85
C PHE A 15 -2.36 1.25 -5.10
N PHE A 16 -2.92 2.35 -4.59
CA PHE A 16 -2.16 3.28 -3.77
C PHE A 16 -1.55 2.59 -2.54
N LEU A 17 -2.32 1.76 -1.82
CA LEU A 17 -1.82 1.00 -0.68
C LEU A 17 -0.68 0.03 -1.06
N ILE A 18 -0.78 -0.63 -2.21
CA ILE A 18 0.27 -1.53 -2.71
C ILE A 18 1.55 -0.74 -2.98
N ILE A 19 1.45 0.39 -3.70
CA ILE A 19 2.59 1.23 -4.03
C ILE A 19 3.22 1.81 -2.76
N LEU A 20 2.39 2.28 -1.82
CA LEU A 20 2.86 2.80 -0.54
C LEU A 20 3.66 1.75 0.25
N GLY A 21 3.15 0.51 0.32
CA GLY A 21 3.89 -0.59 0.96
C GLY A 21 5.23 -0.88 0.28
N ALA A 22 5.27 -0.89 -1.05
CA ALA A 22 6.50 -1.11 -1.81
C ALA A 22 7.54 0.01 -1.60
N VAL A 23 7.10 1.27 -1.56
CA VAL A 23 7.97 2.41 -1.26
C VAL A 23 8.56 2.28 0.14
N LEU A 24 7.78 1.88 1.14
CA LEU A 24 8.29 1.67 2.50
C LEU A 24 9.37 0.58 2.55
N PHE A 25 9.24 -0.49 1.76
CA PHE A 25 10.29 -1.51 1.68
C PHE A 25 11.61 -1.02 1.07
N ILE A 26 11.54 -0.13 0.08
CA ILE A 26 12.74 0.42 -0.58
C ILE A 26 13.39 1.50 0.29
N VAL A 27 12.58 2.38 0.89
CA VAL A 27 13.07 3.55 1.63
C VAL A 27 13.53 3.17 3.03
N SER A 28 12.87 2.21 3.69
CA SER A 28 13.17 1.90 5.09
C SER A 28 14.63 1.49 5.36
N PRO A 29 15.25 0.56 4.58
CA PRO A 29 16.64 0.16 4.80
C PRO A 29 17.64 1.29 4.58
N THR A 30 17.30 2.27 3.73
CA THR A 30 18.20 3.37 3.38
C THR A 30 18.11 4.53 4.37
N TRP A 31 16.90 4.87 4.83
CA TRP A 31 16.67 6.01 5.72
C TRP A 31 16.88 5.68 7.20
N PHE A 32 16.71 4.41 7.59
CA PHE A 32 16.88 3.96 8.98
C PHE A 32 18.08 3.03 9.15
N ALA A 33 19.11 3.17 8.30
CA ALA A 33 20.33 2.37 8.37
C ALA A 33 20.99 2.43 9.76
N ASP A 34 20.99 3.60 10.40
CA ASP A 34 21.55 3.80 11.73
C ASP A 34 20.64 3.31 12.87
N ARG A 35 19.36 3.06 12.58
CA ARG A 35 18.33 2.67 13.56
C ARG A 35 17.54 1.45 13.06
N PRO A 36 18.15 0.25 13.10
CA PRO A 36 17.58 -0.95 12.49
C PRO A 36 16.23 -1.36 13.08
N GLU A 37 15.98 -1.08 14.36
CA GLU A 37 14.68 -1.34 15.01
C GLU A 37 13.54 -0.56 14.34
N ILE A 38 13.79 0.73 14.04
CA ILE A 38 12.82 1.59 13.36
C ILE A 38 12.66 1.13 11.91
N GLY A 39 13.78 0.82 11.24
CA GLY A 39 13.75 0.30 9.88
C GLY A 39 12.91 -0.98 9.75
N PHE A 40 13.11 -1.92 10.66
CA PHE A 40 12.32 -3.15 10.72
C PHE A 40 10.83 -2.87 10.97
N SER A 41 10.51 -1.96 11.90
CA SER A 41 9.12 -1.58 12.16
C SER A 41 8.44 -0.96 10.93
N MET A 42 9.17 -0.16 10.15
CA MET A 42 8.66 0.47 8.93
C MET A 42 8.46 -0.57 7.81
N ILE A 43 9.32 -1.58 7.73
CA ILE A 43 9.16 -2.72 6.82
C ILE A 43 7.91 -3.52 7.20
N ALA A 44 7.73 -3.85 8.49
CA ALA A 44 6.55 -4.56 8.95
C ALA A 44 5.26 -3.79 8.61
N LEU A 45 5.28 -2.47 8.81
CA LEU A 45 4.16 -1.59 8.45
C LEU A 45 3.92 -1.55 6.93
N GLY A 46 4.98 -1.49 6.12
CA GLY A 46 4.90 -1.60 4.67
C GLY A 46 4.29 -2.91 4.19
N PHE A 47 4.61 -4.03 4.85
CA PHE A 47 4.03 -5.35 4.58
C PHE A 47 2.54 -5.39 4.88
N VAL A 48 2.11 -4.87 6.03
CA VAL A 48 0.70 -4.81 6.39
C VAL A 48 -0.10 -3.94 5.41
N ILE A 49 0.39 -2.73 5.10
CA ILE A 49 -0.28 -1.80 4.20
C ILE A 49 -0.33 -2.35 2.77
N GLY A 50 0.80 -2.82 2.25
CA GLY A 50 0.90 -3.38 0.90
C GLY A 50 0.06 -4.65 0.76
N GLY A 51 0.11 -5.53 1.77
CA GLY A 51 -0.71 -6.74 1.84
C GLY A 51 -2.21 -6.44 1.90
N LEU A 52 -2.62 -5.44 2.68
CA LEU A 52 -4.01 -4.98 2.71
C LEU A 52 -4.44 -4.43 1.34
N GLY A 53 -3.60 -3.61 0.71
CA GLY A 53 -3.83 -3.12 -0.65
C GLY A 53 -4.01 -4.25 -1.66
N PHE A 54 -3.14 -5.27 -1.60
CA PHE A 54 -3.21 -6.45 -2.44
C PHE A 54 -4.49 -7.25 -2.20
N TYR A 55 -4.85 -7.50 -0.94
CA TYR A 55 -6.09 -8.18 -0.57
C TYR A 55 -7.31 -7.43 -1.11
N LEU A 56 -7.39 -6.12 -0.89
CA LEU A 56 -8.50 -5.29 -1.35
C LEU A 56 -8.59 -5.22 -2.88
N ARG A 57 -7.47 -5.34 -3.58
CA ARG A 57 -7.42 -5.23 -5.04
C ARG A 57 -7.74 -6.54 -5.75
N PHE A 58 -7.14 -7.64 -5.29
CA PHE A 58 -7.10 -8.90 -6.03
C PHE A 58 -7.92 -10.02 -5.38
N ILE A 59 -8.08 -9.99 -4.06
CA ILE A 59 -8.78 -11.06 -3.32
C ILE A 59 -10.23 -10.65 -3.05
N ARG A 60 -10.44 -9.42 -2.57
CA ARG A 60 -11.78 -8.89 -2.26
C ARG A 60 -12.47 -8.39 -3.54
N LYS A 61 -13.36 -9.23 -4.09
CA LYS A 61 -14.20 -8.90 -5.25
C LYS A 61 -15.08 -7.66 -5.00
#